data_AF-A0A221STZ0-F1
#
_entry.id   AF-A0A221STZ0-F1
#
_cell.length_a   1.000
_cell.length_b   1.000
_cell.length_c   1.000
_cell.angle_alpha   90.00
_cell.angle_beta   90.00
_cell.angle_gamma   90.00
#
_symmetry.space_group_name_H-M   'P 1'
#
loop_
_entity.id
_entity.type
_entity.pdbx_description
1 polymer ?
#
loop_
_entity_poly.entity_id
_entity_poly.type
_entity_poly.pdbx_seq_one_letter_code
_entity_poly.pdbx_strand_id
1 'polypeptide(L)'
;MRAAVAVHPNTTPYILGTLAADFPAEVLRNPALPLLRLANPRFMTGWPQAGLIALVRHPDAPAWLRALALTHPRTEYQVAVASHPALTAAERAQLAAHPAWLVRARIAARPDTPPDLLDAFAHDPDYGVRLAAASRPDLPERSVAALLSDPSRLVQQVMRQTLGAPSASRRPG
;
A
#
# COMPACT_ATOMS: atom_id res chain seq x y z
N MET A 1 7.48 22.77 18.13
CA MET A 1 8.50 23.50 17.33
C MET A 1 8.89 22.78 16.03
N ARG A 2 9.30 21.49 16.04
CA ARG A 2 9.77 20.79 14.81
C ARG A 2 8.71 20.67 13.70
N ALA A 3 7.44 20.44 14.04
CA ALA A 3 6.33 20.45 13.07
C ALA A 3 6.16 21.80 12.35
N ALA A 4 6.38 22.92 13.04
CA ALA A 4 6.29 24.27 12.44
C ALA A 4 7.43 24.53 11.44
N VAL A 5 8.60 23.93 11.67
CA VAL A 5 9.71 23.97 10.71
C VAL A 5 9.35 23.21 9.43
N ALA A 6 8.67 22.08 9.54
CA ALA A 6 8.29 21.28 8.37
C ALA A 6 7.34 22.01 7.40
N VAL A 7 6.49 22.93 7.87
CA VAL A 7 5.59 23.73 7.00
C VAL A 7 6.18 25.06 6.54
N HIS A 8 7.36 25.44 7.04
CA HIS A 8 7.95 26.74 6.76
C HIS A 8 8.51 26.81 5.32
N PRO A 9 8.20 27.85 4.51
CA PRO A 9 8.60 27.92 3.09
C PRO A 9 10.11 27.88 2.84
N ASN A 10 10.91 28.39 3.79
CA ASN A 10 12.38 28.43 3.66
C ASN A 10 13.09 27.19 4.21
N THR A 11 12.33 26.14 4.59
CA THR A 11 12.95 24.92 5.11
C THR A 11 13.65 24.18 3.98
N THR A 12 14.94 23.90 4.17
CA THR A 12 15.76 23.29 3.13
C THR A 12 15.30 21.86 2.82
N PRO A 13 15.51 21.36 1.58
CA PRO A 13 15.15 20.00 1.21
C PRO A 13 15.73 18.93 2.15
N TYR A 14 16.98 19.10 2.59
CA TYR A 14 17.61 18.17 3.52
C TYR A 14 16.85 18.08 4.85
N ILE A 15 16.49 19.22 5.44
CA ILE A 15 15.75 19.26 6.70
C ILE A 15 14.34 18.67 6.52
N LEU A 16 13.66 18.99 5.41
CA LEU A 16 12.38 18.35 5.09
C LEU A 16 12.49 16.83 5.05
N GLY A 17 13.55 16.30 4.44
CA GLY A 17 13.82 14.86 4.42
C GLY A 17 14.01 14.25 5.82
N THR A 18 14.73 14.95 6.71
CA THR A 18 14.91 14.47 8.10
C THR A 18 13.63 14.51 8.93
N LEU A 19 12.72 15.46 8.64
CA LEU A 19 11.45 15.59 9.36
C LEU A 19 10.35 14.69 8.81
N ALA A 20 10.47 14.22 7.57
CA ALA A 20 9.43 13.46 6.89
C ALA A 20 9.02 12.15 7.59
N ALA A 21 9.92 11.54 8.37
CA ALA A 21 9.61 10.32 9.10
C ALA A 21 8.63 10.57 10.27
N ASP A 22 8.81 11.69 10.97
CA ASP A 22 8.05 12.05 12.15
C ASP A 22 6.85 12.95 11.83
N PHE A 23 6.96 13.76 10.76
CA PHE A 23 6.01 14.81 10.38
C PHE A 23 5.68 14.75 8.87
N PRO A 24 5.22 13.61 8.32
CA PRO A 24 4.94 13.48 6.89
C PRO A 24 3.82 14.44 6.43
N ALA A 25 2.79 14.66 7.24
CA ALA A 25 1.68 15.54 6.92
C ALA A 25 2.13 17.01 6.77
N GLU A 26 3.00 17.47 7.66
CA GLU A 26 3.56 18.82 7.63
C GLU A 26 4.47 19.02 6.42
N VAL A 27 5.32 18.04 6.13
CA VAL A 27 6.22 18.10 4.97
C VAL A 27 5.41 18.13 3.67
N LEU A 28 4.35 17.32 3.55
CA LEU A 28 3.46 17.34 2.39
C LEU A 28 2.70 18.67 2.22
N ARG A 29 2.35 19.33 3.33
CA ARG A 29 1.73 20.66 3.32
C ARG A 29 2.73 21.80 3.13
N ASN A 30 4.03 21.52 3.04
CA ASN A 30 5.02 22.57 2.82
C ASN A 30 4.80 23.22 1.44
N PRO A 31 4.54 24.54 1.38
CA PRO A 31 4.24 25.23 0.13
C PRO A 31 5.41 25.24 -0.85
N ALA A 32 6.65 25.04 -0.39
CA ALA A 32 7.82 24.93 -1.24
C ALA A 32 7.94 23.55 -1.91
N LEU A 33 7.27 22.50 -1.42
CA LEU A 33 7.45 21.13 -1.92
C LEU A 33 7.13 20.98 -3.42
N PRO A 34 6.03 21.55 -3.96
CA PRO A 34 5.76 21.51 -5.40
C PRO A 34 6.82 22.29 -6.20
N LEU A 35 7.27 23.43 -5.70
CA LEU A 35 8.29 24.26 -6.35
C LEU A 35 9.65 23.56 -6.39
N LEU A 36 10.05 22.91 -5.30
CA LEU A 36 11.27 22.11 -5.21
C LEU A 36 11.27 20.97 -6.24
N ARG A 37 10.12 20.30 -6.42
CA ARG A 37 9.99 19.24 -7.42
C ARG A 37 10.09 19.77 -8.85
N LEU A 38 9.46 20.91 -9.14
CA LEU A 38 9.54 21.54 -10.45
C LEU A 38 10.97 22.00 -10.77
N ALA A 39 11.66 22.61 -9.79
CA ALA A 39 13.02 23.09 -9.94
C ALA A 39 14.03 21.94 -10.10
N ASN A 40 13.85 20.84 -9.35
CA ASN A 40 14.72 19.69 -9.41
C ASN A 40 13.95 18.39 -9.10
N PRO A 41 13.61 17.55 -10.10
CA PRO A 41 12.92 16.28 -9.87
C PRO A 41 13.66 15.29 -8.96
N ARG A 42 14.97 15.50 -8.75
CA ARG A 42 15.85 14.68 -7.91
C ARG A 42 16.13 15.32 -6.54
N PHE A 43 15.41 16.37 -6.13
CA PHE A 43 15.64 17.05 -4.84
C PHE A 43 15.52 16.13 -3.62
N MET A 44 14.79 15.01 -3.76
CA MET A 44 14.63 13.99 -2.72
C MET A 44 15.76 12.94 -2.71
N THR A 45 16.74 13.06 -3.59
CA THR A 45 17.93 12.19 -3.59
C THR A 45 18.66 12.35 -2.26
N GLY A 46 18.93 11.23 -1.58
CA GLY A 46 19.60 11.24 -0.28
C GLY A 46 18.70 11.52 0.92
N TRP A 47 17.38 11.68 0.72
CA TRP A 47 16.46 11.73 1.84
C TRP A 47 16.44 10.38 2.58
N PRO A 48 16.27 10.38 3.91
CA PRO A 48 16.14 9.14 4.68
C PRO A 48 15.00 8.27 4.13
N GLN A 49 15.29 6.97 3.96
CA GLN A 49 14.31 6.00 3.45
C GLN A 49 13.02 5.99 4.29
N ALA A 50 13.15 6.06 5.62
CA ALA A 50 12.00 6.11 6.52
C ALA A 50 11.08 7.32 6.21
N GLY A 51 11.68 8.48 5.94
CA GLY A 51 10.94 9.69 5.58
C GLY A 51 10.22 9.56 4.24
N LEU A 52 10.89 9.01 3.22
CA LEU A 52 10.26 8.78 1.92
C LEU A 52 9.10 7.78 2.01
N ILE A 53 9.28 6.68 2.74
CA ILE A 53 8.22 5.70 2.96
C ILE A 53 7.04 6.31 3.73
N ALA A 54 7.31 7.14 4.75
CA ALA A 54 6.26 7.83 5.49
C ALA A 54 5.45 8.77 4.59
N LEU A 55 6.11 9.55 3.72
CA LEU A 55 5.44 10.40 2.74
C LEU A 55 4.61 9.59 1.74
N VAL A 56 5.18 8.50 1.20
CA VAL A 56 4.49 7.64 0.23
C VAL A 56 3.27 6.95 0.84
N ARG A 57 3.28 6.61 2.13
CA ARG A 57 2.13 5.98 2.81
C ARG A 57 1.03 6.95 3.19
N HIS A 58 1.36 8.24 3.28
CA HIS A 58 0.44 9.24 3.76
C HIS A 58 -0.77 9.36 2.81
N PRO A 59 -2.02 9.42 3.30
CA PRO A 59 -3.20 9.48 2.44
C PRO A 59 -3.22 10.70 1.51
N ASP A 60 -2.63 11.81 1.97
CA ASP A 60 -2.51 13.05 1.20
C ASP A 60 -1.28 13.08 0.26
N ALA A 61 -0.60 11.95 0.07
CA ALA A 61 0.55 11.91 -0.82
C ALA A 61 0.11 12.26 -2.25
N PRO A 62 0.74 13.27 -2.89
CA PRO A 62 0.39 13.68 -4.24
C PRO A 62 0.66 12.56 -5.25
N ALA A 63 -0.07 12.57 -6.37
CA ALA A 63 0.01 11.53 -7.39
C ALA A 63 1.45 11.26 -7.87
N TRP A 64 2.29 12.30 -7.93
CA TRP A 64 3.68 12.17 -8.33
C TRP A 64 4.55 11.38 -7.34
N LEU A 65 4.25 11.41 -6.03
CA LEU A 65 4.94 10.61 -5.02
C LEU A 65 4.60 9.14 -5.17
N ARG A 66 3.34 8.84 -5.48
CA ARG A 66 2.90 7.47 -5.78
C ARG A 66 3.54 6.95 -7.06
N ALA A 67 3.55 7.75 -8.13
CA ALA A 67 4.22 7.40 -9.38
C ALA A 67 5.72 7.12 -9.19
N LEU A 68 6.38 7.92 -8.34
CA LEU A 68 7.77 7.68 -7.94
C LEU A 68 7.91 6.34 -7.20
N ALA A 69 7.02 6.04 -6.27
CA ALA A 69 7.06 4.78 -5.51
C ALA A 69 6.81 3.54 -6.38
N LEU A 70 5.89 3.63 -7.34
CA LEU A 70 5.54 2.53 -8.26
C LEU A 70 6.72 2.10 -9.15
N THR A 71 7.56 3.06 -9.53
CA THR A 71 8.69 2.86 -10.46
C THR A 71 10.03 2.73 -9.74
N HIS A 72 10.04 2.78 -8.40
CA HIS A 72 11.28 2.79 -7.64
C HIS A 72 12.00 1.42 -7.71
N PRO A 73 13.33 1.36 -7.83
CA PRO A 73 14.04 0.07 -7.94
C PRO A 73 13.96 -0.81 -6.69
N ARG A 74 13.70 -0.20 -5.53
CA ARG A 74 13.53 -0.93 -4.26
C ARG A 74 12.07 -1.27 -4.01
N THR A 75 11.76 -2.56 -3.91
CA THR A 75 10.42 -3.12 -3.66
C THR A 75 9.69 -2.53 -2.46
N GLU A 76 10.42 -2.03 -1.46
CA GLU A 76 9.86 -1.43 -0.24
C GLU A 76 8.94 -0.25 -0.53
N TYR A 77 9.17 0.47 -1.63
CA TYR A 77 8.35 1.60 -2.06
C TYR A 77 7.03 1.13 -2.68
N GLN A 78 7.05 0.05 -3.47
CA GLN A 78 5.85 -0.60 -3.96
C GLN A 78 5.03 -1.20 -2.81
N VAL A 79 5.69 -1.81 -1.82
CA VAL A 79 5.01 -2.29 -0.60
C VAL A 79 4.37 -1.13 0.16
N ALA A 80 5.04 0.01 0.25
CA ALA A 80 4.52 1.21 0.89
C ALA A 80 3.30 1.78 0.16
N VAL A 81 3.36 1.90 -1.18
CA VAL A 81 2.28 2.48 -1.98
C VAL A 81 1.11 1.51 -2.19
N ALA A 82 1.32 0.18 -2.08
CA ALA A 82 0.27 -0.82 -2.24
C ALA A 82 -0.91 -0.65 -1.26
N SER A 83 -0.66 -0.08 -0.08
CA SER A 83 -1.70 0.22 0.91
C SER A 83 -2.29 1.62 0.77
N HIS A 84 -1.87 2.42 -0.21
CA HIS A 84 -2.34 3.79 -0.37
C HIS A 84 -3.84 3.82 -0.75
N PRO A 85 -4.68 4.66 -0.11
CA PRO A 85 -6.12 4.67 -0.36
C PRO A 85 -6.47 5.13 -1.77
N ALA A 86 -5.79 6.16 -2.28
CA ALA A 86 -6.10 6.75 -3.57
C ALA A 86 -5.64 5.95 -4.82
N LEU A 87 -5.06 4.73 -4.69
CA LEU A 87 -4.58 3.98 -5.87
C LEU A 87 -5.67 3.85 -6.94
N THR A 88 -5.29 4.10 -8.20
CA THR A 88 -6.16 3.88 -9.35
C THR A 88 -6.28 2.38 -9.65
N ALA A 89 -7.28 2.01 -10.46
CA ALA A 89 -7.45 0.62 -10.89
C ALA A 89 -6.22 0.09 -11.66
N ALA A 90 -5.62 0.92 -12.52
CA ALA A 90 -4.42 0.57 -13.28
C ALA A 90 -3.21 0.35 -12.37
N GLU A 91 -2.99 1.24 -11.39
CA GLU A 91 -1.89 1.08 -10.42
C GLU A 91 -2.08 -0.15 -9.54
N ARG A 92 -3.33 -0.46 -9.13
CA ARG A 92 -3.63 -1.71 -8.41
C ARG A 92 -3.34 -2.95 -9.25
N ALA A 93 -3.78 -2.96 -10.52
CA ALA A 93 -3.51 -4.08 -11.43
C ALA A 93 -2.01 -4.28 -11.66
N GLN A 94 -1.24 -3.19 -11.82
CA GLN A 94 0.22 -3.25 -11.92
C GLN A 94 0.84 -3.88 -10.67
N LEU A 95 0.41 -3.48 -9.47
CA LEU A 95 0.93 -4.02 -8.21
C LEU A 95 0.46 -5.46 -7.95
N ALA A 96 -0.74 -5.83 -8.41
CA ALA A 96 -1.27 -7.19 -8.35
C ALA A 96 -0.43 -8.17 -9.19
N ALA A 97 0.18 -7.71 -10.28
CA ALA A 97 1.07 -8.50 -11.13
C ALA A 97 2.56 -8.37 -10.76
N HIS A 98 2.89 -7.71 -9.64
CA HIS A 98 4.28 -7.42 -9.28
C HIS A 98 5.06 -8.72 -8.97
N PRO A 99 6.34 -8.84 -9.39
CA PRO A 99 7.12 -10.07 -9.20
C PRO A 99 7.33 -10.44 -7.73
N ALA A 100 7.50 -9.45 -6.85
CA ALA A 100 7.61 -9.69 -5.41
C ALA A 100 6.25 -10.03 -4.80
N TRP A 101 6.14 -11.23 -4.22
CA TRP A 101 4.93 -11.74 -3.57
C TRP A 101 4.42 -10.81 -2.47
N LEU A 102 5.30 -10.15 -1.73
CA LEU A 102 4.90 -9.25 -0.64
C LEU A 102 4.06 -8.08 -1.15
N VAL A 103 4.36 -7.56 -2.35
CA VAL A 103 3.55 -6.50 -2.98
C VAL A 103 2.18 -7.03 -3.36
N ARG A 104 2.12 -8.21 -4.00
CA ARG A 104 0.85 -8.86 -4.36
C ARG A 104 0.00 -9.15 -3.13
N ALA A 105 0.59 -9.65 -2.04
CA ALA A 105 -0.09 -9.91 -0.78
C ALA A 105 -0.69 -8.63 -0.17
N ARG A 106 -0.02 -7.47 -0.30
CA ARG A 106 -0.59 -6.18 0.13
C ARG A 106 -1.81 -5.80 -0.68
N ILE A 107 -1.82 -6.05 -1.99
CA ILE A 107 -3.01 -5.83 -2.82
C ILE A 107 -4.11 -6.84 -2.48
N ALA A 108 -3.76 -8.12 -2.34
CA ALA A 108 -4.68 -9.17 -1.96
C ALA A 108 -5.45 -8.82 -0.69
N ALA A 109 -4.79 -8.26 0.33
CA ALA A 109 -5.42 -7.90 1.59
C ALA A 109 -6.36 -6.67 1.53
N ARG A 110 -6.40 -5.90 0.44
CA ARG A 110 -7.17 -4.63 0.42
C ARG A 110 -8.67 -4.86 0.26
N PRO A 111 -9.53 -4.14 1.01
CA PRO A 111 -10.99 -4.26 0.93
C PRO A 111 -11.58 -3.81 -0.42
N ASP A 112 -10.87 -2.98 -1.18
CA ASP A 112 -11.30 -2.48 -2.49
C ASP A 112 -10.75 -3.29 -3.67
N THR A 113 -10.21 -4.49 -3.43
CA THR A 113 -9.68 -5.37 -4.48
C THR A 113 -10.82 -5.98 -5.30
N PRO A 114 -10.85 -5.78 -6.63
CA PRO A 114 -11.84 -6.37 -7.51
C PRO A 114 -11.94 -7.91 -7.43
N PRO A 115 -13.13 -8.51 -7.58
CA PRO A 115 -13.33 -9.95 -7.49
C PRO A 115 -12.43 -10.78 -8.41
N ASP A 116 -12.20 -10.33 -9.65
CA ASP A 116 -11.32 -11.00 -10.62
C ASP A 116 -9.87 -11.12 -10.12
N LEU A 117 -9.36 -10.09 -9.43
CA LEU A 117 -8.05 -10.15 -8.78
C LEU A 117 -8.06 -11.04 -7.53
N LEU A 118 -9.15 -11.06 -6.75
CA LEU A 118 -9.27 -11.96 -5.60
C LEU A 118 -9.16 -13.42 -6.01
N ASP A 119 -9.79 -13.78 -7.12
CA ASP A 119 -9.71 -15.15 -7.67
C ASP A 119 -8.31 -15.49 -8.16
N ALA A 120 -7.59 -14.53 -8.75
CA ALA A 120 -6.19 -14.71 -9.09
C ALA A 120 -5.33 -14.90 -7.83
N PHE A 121 -5.56 -14.12 -6.77
CA PHE A 121 -4.81 -14.23 -5.52
C PHE A 121 -5.09 -15.51 -4.75
N ALA A 122 -6.29 -16.08 -4.85
CA ALA A 122 -6.63 -17.38 -4.28
C ALA A 122 -5.82 -18.53 -4.93
N HIS A 123 -5.34 -18.33 -6.16
CA HIS A 123 -4.53 -19.29 -6.92
C HIS A 123 -3.08 -18.82 -7.11
N ASP A 124 -2.65 -17.78 -6.38
CA ASP A 124 -1.30 -17.24 -6.52
C ASP A 124 -0.26 -18.32 -6.19
N PRO A 125 0.85 -18.43 -6.94
CA PRO A 125 1.89 -19.41 -6.66
C PRO A 125 2.48 -19.26 -5.26
N ASP A 126 2.51 -18.04 -4.73
CA ASP A 126 3.08 -17.75 -3.42
C ASP A 126 2.07 -17.97 -2.28
N TYR A 127 2.52 -18.75 -1.30
CA TYR A 127 1.74 -19.09 -0.11
C TYR A 127 1.29 -17.84 0.69
N GLY A 128 2.14 -16.82 0.80
CA GLY A 128 1.83 -15.60 1.57
C GLY A 128 0.72 -14.77 0.92
N VAL A 129 0.62 -14.80 -0.41
CA VAL A 129 -0.47 -14.13 -1.14
C VAL A 129 -1.80 -14.85 -0.92
N ARG A 130 -1.81 -16.19 -1.04
CA ARG A 130 -3.01 -17.00 -0.76
C ARG A 130 -3.48 -16.85 0.68
N LEU A 131 -2.56 -16.77 1.64
CA LEU A 131 -2.87 -16.51 3.05
C LEU A 131 -3.51 -15.13 3.26
N ALA A 132 -2.99 -14.11 2.59
CA ALA A 132 -3.57 -12.76 2.62
C ALA A 132 -4.97 -12.73 2.01
N ALA A 133 -5.20 -13.46 0.91
CA ALA A 133 -6.54 -13.63 0.34
C ALA A 133 -7.48 -14.33 1.33
N ALA A 134 -7.08 -15.47 1.92
CA ALA A 134 -7.89 -16.23 2.88
C ALA A 134 -8.29 -15.46 4.14
N SER A 135 -7.56 -14.40 4.47
CA SER A 135 -7.88 -13.51 5.59
C SER A 135 -9.05 -12.55 5.29
N ARG A 136 -9.67 -12.65 4.10
CA ARG A 136 -10.74 -11.77 3.63
C ARG A 136 -12.12 -12.38 3.77
N PRO A 137 -13.08 -11.67 4.39
CA PRO A 137 -14.45 -12.17 4.56
C PRO A 137 -15.31 -12.03 3.30
N ASP A 138 -14.87 -11.23 2.33
CA ASP A 138 -15.61 -10.81 1.13
C ASP A 138 -15.09 -11.50 -0.15
N LEU A 139 -14.59 -12.72 -0.03
CA LEU A 139 -14.12 -13.51 -1.17
C LEU A 139 -15.28 -14.09 -2.00
N PRO A 140 -15.15 -14.16 -3.34
CA PRO A 140 -16.06 -14.92 -4.18
C PRO A 140 -16.11 -16.40 -3.78
N GLU A 141 -17.24 -17.07 -4.00
CA GLU A 141 -17.45 -18.48 -3.62
C GLU A 141 -16.37 -19.41 -4.21
N ARG A 142 -15.98 -19.18 -5.47
CA ARG A 142 -14.91 -19.95 -6.13
C ARG A 142 -13.54 -19.78 -5.47
N SER A 143 -13.20 -18.57 -5.02
CA SER A 143 -11.99 -18.29 -4.24
C SER A 143 -12.02 -19.01 -2.90
N VAL A 144 -13.16 -18.98 -2.21
CA VAL A 144 -13.33 -19.66 -0.92
C VAL A 144 -13.12 -21.17 -1.06
N ALA A 145 -13.75 -21.79 -2.07
CA ALA A 145 -13.61 -23.23 -2.32
C ALA A 145 -12.14 -23.63 -2.61
N ALA A 146 -11.44 -22.82 -3.41
CA ALA A 146 -10.02 -23.03 -3.69
C ALA A 146 -9.16 -22.95 -2.41
N LEU A 147 -9.37 -21.92 -1.58
CA LEU A 147 -8.60 -21.71 -0.35
C LEU A 147 -8.91 -22.72 0.76
N LEU A 148 -10.14 -23.25 0.83
CA LEU A 148 -10.49 -24.36 1.71
C LEU A 148 -9.83 -25.68 1.30
N SER A 149 -9.46 -25.80 0.02
CA SER A 149 -8.75 -26.94 -0.55
C SER A 149 -7.26 -26.67 -0.76
N ASP A 150 -6.72 -25.56 -0.22
CA ASP A 150 -5.34 -25.14 -0.44
C ASP A 150 -4.34 -26.21 0.04
N PRO A 151 -3.20 -26.41 -0.64
CA PRO A 151 -2.17 -27.33 -0.18
C PRO A 151 -1.65 -27.03 1.25
N SER A 152 -1.70 -25.77 1.68
CA SER A 152 -1.28 -25.34 3.01
C SER A 152 -2.42 -25.40 4.02
N ARG A 153 -2.23 -26.20 5.07
CA ARG A 153 -3.17 -26.27 6.20
C ARG A 153 -3.42 -24.92 6.86
N LEU A 154 -2.41 -24.03 6.89
CA LEU A 154 -2.56 -22.72 7.52
C LEU A 154 -3.48 -21.81 6.68
N VAL A 155 -3.39 -21.85 5.35
CA VAL A 155 -4.36 -21.14 4.48
C VAL A 155 -5.76 -21.67 4.70
N GLN A 156 -5.95 -22.99 4.71
CA GLN A 156 -7.26 -23.57 4.97
C GLN A 156 -7.81 -23.18 6.34
N GLN A 157 -6.98 -23.20 7.38
CA GLN A 157 -7.37 -22.84 8.74
C GLN A 157 -7.81 -21.37 8.80
N VAL A 158 -7.03 -20.46 8.22
CA VAL A 158 -7.38 -19.04 8.17
C VAL A 158 -8.68 -18.85 7.41
N MET A 159 -8.88 -19.48 6.25
CA MET A 159 -10.14 -19.38 5.50
C MET A 159 -11.34 -19.86 6.33
N ARG A 160 -11.22 -21.00 7.04
CA ARG A 160 -12.29 -21.49 7.94
C ARG A 160 -12.58 -20.51 9.08
N GLN A 161 -11.55 -19.92 9.68
CA GLN A 161 -11.71 -18.92 10.73
C GLN A 161 -12.39 -17.65 10.20
N THR A 162 -12.00 -17.18 9.02
CA THR A 162 -12.60 -16.03 8.35
C THR A 162 -14.09 -16.23 8.07
N LEU A 163 -14.50 -17.43 7.64
CA LEU A 163 -15.92 -17.78 7.44
C LEU A 163 -16.70 -17.92 8.75
N GLY A 164 -16.05 -18.40 9.81
CA GLY A 164 -16.66 -18.62 11.13
C GLY A 164 -16.75 -17.35 11.98
N ALA A 165 -16.02 -16.30 11.65
CA ALA A 165 -16.13 -15.01 12.31
C ALA A 165 -17.49 -14.37 11.99
N PRO A 166 -18.25 -13.88 12.99
CA PRO A 166 -19.52 -13.22 12.73
C PRO A 166 -19.29 -12.02 11.81
N SER A 167 -19.81 -12.11 10.58
CA SER A 167 -19.68 -11.04 9.59
C SER A 167 -20.35 -9.78 10.14
N ALA A 168 -19.58 -8.72 10.39
CA ALA A 168 -20.09 -7.45 10.95
C ALA A 168 -21.02 -6.66 10.00
N SER A 169 -21.67 -7.31 9.02
CA SER A 169 -22.50 -6.66 8.00
C SER A 169 -23.81 -7.39 7.67
N ARG A 170 -24.37 -8.18 8.60
CA ARG A 170 -25.81 -8.52 8.53
C ARG A 170 -26.62 -7.53 9.37
N ARG A 171 -26.79 -6.29 8.88
CA ARG A 171 -27.93 -5.48 9.31
C ARG A 171 -29.15 -5.95 8.50
N PRO A 172 -30.21 -6.50 9.14
CA PRO A 172 -31.50 -6.62 8.47
C PRO A 172 -32.05 -5.21 8.22
N GLY A 173 -32.80 -5.06 7.12
CA GLY A 173 -33.32 -3.78 6.62
C GLY A 173 -34.38 -3.13 7.49
#